data_AF-A0A7C6XF83-F1
#
_entry.id   AF-A0A7C6XF83-F1
#
_cell.length_a   1.000
_cell.length_b   1.000
_cell.length_c   1.000
_cell.angle_alpha   90.00
_cell.angle_beta   90.00
_cell.angle_gamma   90.00
#
_symmetry.space_group_name_H-M   'P 1'
#
loop_
_entity.id
_entity.type
_entity.pdbx_description
1 polymer ?
#
loop_
_entity_poly.entity_id
_entity_poly.type
_entity_poly.pdbx_seq_one_letter_code
_entity_poly.pdbx_strand_id
1 'polypeptide(L)'
;RDLRAGRVRVLHSLSFIEDPTRLFRGIRFEARYGFRFAPGTERLARTAIEHHVIGQLSPARLRKEVVRTLQEQGALLAIERWEELGLFPALWPGLELTRETRERLQRADPTIAWYNDLGCRARVERWLVLFAILTTPLGVESATRFMETRLHLRARHREIVRAALFALPRLCAVLEQPWHGPDRMGVRASEVYWACRDLPVEALLLAVIVQGSEQARERVALYLRELRHTRPRLNGDHLIALGYPRGPLVGTVLREILDRRLDGELPSVEAETEYARERLKELVAPASG
;
A
#
# COMPACT_ATOMS: atom_id res chain seq x y z
N ARG A 1 -8.35 41.18 7.19
CA ARG A 1 -9.72 41.00 6.62
C ARG A 1 -9.91 39.58 6.08
N ASP A 2 -9.08 39.12 5.15
CA ASP A 2 -9.24 37.79 4.52
C ASP A 2 -9.05 36.60 5.48
N LEU A 3 -8.14 36.68 6.47
CA LEU A 3 -8.02 35.65 7.52
C LEU A 3 -9.31 35.49 8.34
N ARG A 4 -9.95 36.61 8.72
CA ARG A 4 -11.23 36.57 9.45
C ARG A 4 -12.39 36.05 8.61
N ALA A 5 -12.32 36.24 7.29
CA ALA A 5 -13.31 35.78 6.32
C ALA A 5 -13.03 34.37 5.78
N GLY A 6 -11.94 33.72 6.24
CA GLY A 6 -11.51 32.42 5.74
C GLY A 6 -11.24 32.38 4.24
N ARG A 7 -10.62 33.43 3.68
CA ARG A 7 -10.38 33.55 2.24
C ARG A 7 -8.90 33.43 1.88
N VAL A 8 -8.61 32.61 0.87
CA VAL A 8 -7.30 32.58 0.19
C VAL A 8 -7.40 33.46 -1.06
N ARG A 9 -6.54 34.49 -1.12
CA ARG A 9 -6.53 35.48 -2.21
C ARG A 9 -5.13 35.59 -2.81
N VAL A 10 -5.05 35.61 -4.14
CA VAL A 10 -3.80 35.93 -4.86
C VAL A 10 -3.55 37.44 -4.89
N LEU A 11 -2.27 37.84 -4.91
CA LEU A 11 -1.88 39.25 -4.89
C LEU A 11 -2.17 39.99 -6.21
N HIS A 12 -2.11 39.30 -7.34
CA HIS A 12 -2.37 39.85 -8.67
C HIS A 12 -2.90 38.78 -9.64
N SER A 13 -3.43 39.21 -10.78
CA SER A 13 -4.09 38.34 -11.78
C SER A 13 -3.18 37.29 -12.41
N LEU A 14 -1.91 37.63 -12.63
CA LEU A 14 -0.92 36.73 -13.25
C LEU A 14 -0.33 35.69 -12.29
N SER A 15 -0.76 35.67 -11.03
CA SER A 15 -0.13 34.87 -9.98
C SER A 15 0.00 33.38 -10.34
N PHE A 16 -1.04 32.76 -10.92
CA PHE A 16 -0.99 31.34 -11.29
C PHE A 16 -0.24 31.07 -12.60
N ILE A 17 -0.10 32.08 -13.47
CA ILE A 17 0.63 31.96 -14.74
C ILE A 17 2.14 31.99 -14.45
N GLU A 18 2.59 32.93 -13.61
CA GLU A 18 3.99 33.02 -13.20
C GLU A 18 4.47 31.80 -12.41
N ASP A 19 3.61 31.28 -11.54
CA ASP A 19 3.90 30.10 -10.74
C ASP A 19 2.66 29.23 -10.54
N PRO A 20 2.47 28.22 -11.40
CA PRO A 20 1.35 27.29 -11.29
C PRO A 20 1.34 26.50 -9.97
N THR A 21 2.47 26.40 -9.26
CA THR A 21 2.51 25.71 -7.95
C THR A 21 1.70 26.44 -6.87
N ARG A 22 1.45 27.75 -7.05
CA ARG A 22 0.60 28.55 -6.14
C ARG A 22 -0.83 28.01 -6.09
N LEU A 23 -1.30 27.35 -7.14
CA LEU A 23 -2.63 26.75 -7.18
C LEU A 23 -2.73 25.57 -6.19
N PHE A 24 -1.77 24.63 -6.23
CA PHE A 24 -1.67 23.53 -5.25
C PHE A 24 -1.50 24.04 -3.82
N ARG A 25 -0.65 25.06 -3.63
CA ARG A 25 -0.45 25.70 -2.32
C ARG A 25 -1.74 26.30 -1.78
N GLY A 26 -2.49 27.00 -2.62
CA GLY A 26 -3.76 27.61 -2.28
C GLY A 26 -4.80 26.57 -1.86
N ILE A 27 -4.91 25.47 -2.62
CA ILE A 27 -5.81 24.35 -2.29
C ILE A 27 -5.43 23.69 -0.97
N ARG A 28 -4.12 23.49 -0.71
CA ARG A 28 -3.68 22.99 0.61
C ARG A 28 -4.06 23.95 1.74
N PHE A 29 -4.05 25.26 1.52
CA PHE A 29 -4.51 26.22 2.52
C PHE A 29 -6.02 26.18 2.72
N GLU A 30 -6.82 25.98 1.65
CA GLU A 30 -8.25 25.71 1.78
C GLU A 30 -8.48 24.49 2.69
N ALA A 31 -7.82 23.37 2.40
CA ALA A 31 -7.95 22.12 3.15
C ALA A 31 -7.45 22.22 4.60
N ARG A 32 -6.32 22.91 4.83
CA ARG A 32 -5.71 23.01 6.17
C ARG A 32 -6.49 23.92 7.11
N TYR A 33 -6.98 25.06 6.61
CA TYR A 33 -7.56 26.10 7.46
C TYR A 33 -9.09 26.18 7.34
N GLY A 34 -9.71 25.30 6.55
CA GLY A 34 -11.14 25.40 6.23
C GLY A 34 -11.47 26.67 5.45
N PHE A 35 -10.49 27.22 4.72
CA PHE A 35 -10.67 28.44 3.95
C PHE A 35 -11.23 28.10 2.57
N ARG A 36 -11.68 29.14 1.86
CA ARG A 36 -12.03 29.04 0.43
C ARG A 36 -11.32 30.09 -0.40
N PHE A 37 -11.08 29.82 -1.67
CA PHE A 37 -10.64 30.85 -2.60
C PHE A 37 -11.63 32.03 -2.59
N ALA A 38 -11.09 33.24 -2.67
CA ALA A 38 -11.90 34.41 -2.98
C ALA A 38 -12.48 34.22 -4.41
N PRO A 39 -13.69 34.72 -4.72
CA PRO A 39 -14.32 34.49 -6.03
C PRO A 39 -13.44 34.87 -7.22
N GLY A 40 -12.69 35.98 -7.11
CA GLY A 40 -11.73 36.37 -8.14
C GLY A 40 -10.54 35.42 -8.28
N THR A 41 -10.03 34.88 -7.16
CA THR A 41 -8.95 33.90 -7.15
C THR A 41 -9.39 32.56 -7.74
N GLU A 42 -10.62 32.12 -7.46
CA GLU A 42 -11.15 30.90 -8.06
C GLU A 42 -11.31 31.03 -9.59
N ARG A 43 -11.84 32.15 -10.08
CA ARG A 43 -11.91 32.41 -11.53
C ARG A 43 -10.52 32.35 -12.17
N LEU A 44 -9.54 33.04 -11.59
CA LEU A 44 -8.16 33.01 -12.09
C LEU A 44 -7.56 31.60 -12.07
N ALA A 45 -7.87 30.78 -11.05
CA ALA A 45 -7.43 29.40 -10.97
C ALA A 45 -8.02 28.55 -12.10
N ARG A 46 -9.34 28.66 -12.36
CA ARG A 46 -10.02 27.94 -13.45
C ARG A 46 -9.46 28.34 -14.82
N THR A 47 -9.36 29.64 -15.09
CA THR A 47 -8.76 30.15 -16.33
C THR A 47 -7.32 29.65 -16.52
N ALA A 48 -6.50 29.62 -15.47
CA ALA A 48 -5.15 29.08 -15.55
C ALA A 48 -5.14 27.58 -15.92
N ILE A 49 -6.05 26.78 -15.34
CA ILE A 49 -6.19 25.35 -15.64
C ILE A 49 -6.63 25.14 -17.10
N GLU A 50 -7.62 25.91 -17.57
CA GLU A 50 -8.12 25.89 -18.95
C GLU A 50 -7.01 26.22 -19.96
N HIS A 51 -6.13 27.17 -19.64
CA HIS A 51 -4.96 27.49 -20.46
C HIS A 51 -3.77 26.52 -20.27
N HIS A 52 -3.99 25.36 -19.64
CA HIS A 52 -3.01 24.28 -19.47
C HIS A 52 -1.69 24.70 -18.79
N VAL A 53 -1.69 25.74 -17.94
CA VAL A 53 -0.45 26.21 -17.28
C VAL A 53 0.19 25.15 -16.38
N ILE A 54 -0.61 24.20 -15.88
CA ILE A 54 -0.13 23.06 -15.08
C ILE A 54 0.80 22.14 -15.91
N GLY A 55 0.58 22.06 -17.22
CA GLY A 55 1.42 21.30 -18.16
C GLY A 55 2.87 21.81 -18.20
N GLN A 56 3.07 23.11 -17.94
CA GLN A 56 4.38 23.78 -17.97
C GLN A 56 5.25 23.47 -16.74
N LEU A 57 4.67 22.89 -15.67
CA LEU A 57 5.45 22.50 -14.51
C LEU A 57 6.39 21.33 -14.85
N SER A 58 7.66 21.48 -14.46
CA SER A 58 8.61 20.37 -14.53
C SER A 58 8.14 19.19 -13.66
N PRO A 59 8.44 17.93 -14.05
CA PRO A 59 8.07 16.74 -13.27
C PRO A 59 8.44 16.83 -11.78
N ALA A 60 9.62 17.38 -11.49
CA ALA A 60 10.10 17.54 -10.11
C ALA A 60 9.25 18.51 -9.28
N ARG A 61 8.80 19.64 -9.87
CA ARG A 61 7.93 20.62 -9.20
C ARG A 61 6.53 20.05 -9.00
N LEU A 62 5.98 19.41 -10.04
CA LEU A 62 4.68 18.76 -9.97
C LEU A 62 4.65 17.68 -8.89
N ARG A 63 5.62 16.76 -8.91
CA ARG A 63 5.78 15.72 -7.88
C ARG A 63 5.82 16.30 -6.48
N LYS A 64 6.58 17.38 -6.27
CA LYS A 64 6.71 18.01 -4.95
C LYS A 64 5.36 18.53 -4.44
N GLU A 65 4.55 19.13 -5.31
CA GLU A 65 3.23 19.63 -4.93
C GLU A 65 2.20 18.51 -4.72
N VAL A 66 2.23 17.45 -5.53
CA VAL A 66 1.40 16.25 -5.32
C VAL A 66 1.74 15.59 -3.98
N VAL A 67 3.01 15.27 -3.74
CA VAL A 67 3.47 14.62 -2.49
C VAL A 67 3.08 15.45 -1.27
N ARG A 68 3.32 16.77 -1.30
CA ARG A 68 2.94 17.67 -0.19
C ARG A 68 1.44 17.68 0.07
N THR A 69 0.63 17.57 -0.98
CA THR A 69 -0.84 17.56 -0.83
C THR A 69 -1.30 16.24 -0.23
N LEU A 70 -0.75 15.11 -0.68
CA LEU A 70 -1.00 13.80 -0.09
C LEU A 70 -0.41 13.63 1.32
N GLN A 71 0.49 14.52 1.75
CA GLN A 71 0.98 14.58 3.13
C GLN A 71 0.12 15.47 4.04
N GLU A 72 -0.80 16.26 3.48
CA GLU A 72 -1.66 17.15 4.26
C GLU A 72 -2.68 16.34 5.07
N GLN A 73 -2.99 16.76 6.30
CA GLN A 73 -4.03 16.08 7.10
C GLN A 73 -5.36 16.07 6.33
N GLY A 74 -5.76 17.21 5.77
CA GLY A 74 -6.91 17.35 4.86
C GLY A 74 -6.65 16.90 3.42
N ALA A 75 -5.89 15.82 3.19
CA ALA A 75 -5.56 15.35 1.84
C ALA A 75 -6.82 15.04 1.01
N LEU A 76 -7.82 14.36 1.59
CA LEU A 76 -9.08 14.07 0.90
C LEU A 76 -9.77 15.35 0.41
N LEU A 77 -9.92 16.35 1.30
CA LEU A 77 -10.51 17.65 0.93
C LEU A 77 -9.73 18.34 -0.18
N ALA A 78 -8.40 18.26 -0.17
CA ALA A 78 -7.56 18.83 -1.21
C ALA A 78 -7.69 18.08 -2.55
N ILE A 79 -7.84 16.75 -2.53
CA ILE A 79 -8.04 15.91 -3.71
C ILE A 79 -9.43 16.17 -4.31
N GLU A 80 -10.47 16.26 -3.49
CA GLU A 80 -11.82 16.64 -3.95
C GLU A 80 -11.79 18.04 -4.57
N ARG A 81 -11.04 18.97 -3.96
CA ARG A 81 -10.85 20.29 -4.54
C ARG A 81 -10.09 20.29 -5.87
N TRP A 82 -9.18 19.33 -6.09
CA TRP A 82 -8.58 19.12 -7.41
C TRP A 82 -9.63 18.76 -8.46
N GLU A 83 -10.57 17.89 -8.12
CA GLU A 83 -11.69 17.52 -8.98
C GLU A 83 -12.58 18.72 -9.29
N GLU A 84 -13.04 19.45 -8.26
CA GLU A 84 -13.93 20.62 -8.38
C GLU A 84 -13.36 21.72 -9.29
N LEU A 85 -12.02 21.85 -9.31
CA LEU A 85 -11.31 22.83 -10.14
C LEU A 85 -10.92 22.28 -11.51
N GLY A 86 -11.14 20.99 -11.79
CA GLY A 86 -10.81 20.36 -13.07
C GLY A 86 -9.31 20.07 -13.24
N LEU A 87 -8.57 19.82 -12.15
CA LEU A 87 -7.14 19.55 -12.21
C LEU A 87 -6.78 18.14 -12.69
N PHE A 88 -7.65 17.14 -12.49
CA PHE A 88 -7.31 15.75 -12.80
C PHE A 88 -6.86 15.54 -14.25
N PRO A 89 -7.53 16.06 -15.29
CA PRO A 89 -7.04 15.91 -16.67
C PRO A 89 -5.61 16.40 -16.88
N ALA A 90 -5.18 17.45 -16.16
CA ALA A 90 -3.82 18.00 -16.26
C ALA A 90 -2.80 17.25 -15.38
N LEU A 91 -3.25 16.65 -14.28
CA LEU A 91 -2.44 15.89 -13.33
C LEU A 91 -2.25 14.43 -13.75
N TRP A 92 -3.37 13.80 -14.09
CA TRP A 92 -3.61 12.38 -14.30
C TRP A 92 -4.75 12.19 -15.31
N PRO A 93 -4.43 12.19 -16.62
CA PRO A 93 -5.42 11.87 -17.63
C PRO A 93 -6.07 10.51 -17.36
N GLY A 94 -7.40 10.46 -17.32
CA GLY A 94 -8.18 9.23 -17.09
C GLY A 94 -8.35 8.83 -15.62
N LEU A 95 -7.82 9.59 -14.66
CA LEU A 95 -8.14 9.39 -13.25
C LEU A 95 -9.50 10.02 -12.94
N GLU A 96 -10.43 9.19 -12.48
CA GLU A 96 -11.71 9.60 -11.96
C GLU A 96 -11.76 9.33 -10.46
N LEU A 97 -12.15 10.34 -9.68
CA LEU A 97 -12.39 10.14 -8.26
C LEU A 97 -13.77 9.50 -8.13
N THR A 98 -13.81 8.18 -8.00
CA THR A 98 -15.05 7.42 -7.81
C THR A 98 -15.52 7.47 -6.37
N ARG A 99 -16.79 7.13 -6.10
CA ARG A 99 -17.31 6.98 -4.73
C ARG A 99 -16.45 6.01 -3.92
N GLU A 100 -16.12 4.86 -4.52
CA GLU A 100 -15.27 3.85 -3.90
C GLU A 100 -13.87 4.38 -3.56
N THR A 101 -13.26 5.17 -4.44
CA THR A 101 -11.95 5.79 -4.17
C THR A 101 -12.03 6.75 -2.98
N ARG A 102 -13.11 7.54 -2.86
CA ARG A 102 -13.33 8.41 -1.68
C ARG A 102 -13.47 7.61 -0.40
N GLU A 103 -14.26 6.54 -0.40
CA GLU A 103 -14.44 5.65 0.76
C GLU A 103 -13.12 4.97 1.17
N ARG A 104 -12.26 4.60 0.20
CA ARG A 104 -10.90 4.09 0.47
C ARG A 104 -9.99 5.17 1.07
N LEU A 105 -10.02 6.40 0.54
CA LEU A 105 -9.24 7.53 1.08
C LEU A 105 -9.68 7.88 2.52
N GLN A 106 -10.98 7.81 2.82
CA GLN A 106 -11.53 8.02 4.18
C GLN A 106 -11.03 6.96 5.17
N ARG A 107 -10.89 5.70 4.72
CA ARG A 107 -10.36 4.59 5.53
C ARG A 107 -8.85 4.64 5.75
N ALA A 108 -8.12 5.42 4.95
CA ALA A 108 -6.66 5.41 4.95
C ALA A 108 -6.05 5.87 6.29
N ASP A 109 -6.46 7.03 6.81
CA ASP A 109 -5.90 7.57 8.06
C ASP A 109 -6.23 6.71 9.28
N PRO A 110 -7.48 6.23 9.49
CA PRO A 110 -7.77 5.28 10.55
C PRO A 110 -6.94 3.98 10.45
N THR A 111 -6.70 3.49 9.23
CA THR A 111 -5.92 2.25 9.01
C THR A 111 -4.43 2.48 9.31
N ILE A 112 -3.89 3.63 8.92
CA ILE A 112 -2.51 4.01 9.24
C ILE A 112 -2.32 4.22 10.75
N ALA A 113 -3.29 4.86 11.42
CA ALA A 113 -3.27 5.04 12.87
C ALA A 113 -3.26 3.68 13.58
N TRP A 114 -4.18 2.79 13.21
CA TRP A 114 -4.20 1.41 13.72
C TRP A 114 -2.87 0.69 13.53
N TYR A 115 -2.26 0.79 12.35
CA TYR A 115 -0.96 0.18 12.09
C TYR A 115 0.13 0.71 13.04
N ASN A 116 0.15 2.03 13.28
CA ASN A 116 1.11 2.63 14.20
C ASN A 116 0.89 2.15 15.64
N ASP A 117 -0.38 1.95 16.05
CA ASP A 117 -0.74 1.46 17.38
C ASP A 117 -0.31 -0.01 17.61
N LEU A 118 -0.08 -0.79 16.55
CA LEU A 118 0.51 -2.13 16.66
C LEU A 118 1.98 -2.09 17.14
N GLY A 119 2.63 -0.92 17.19
CA GLY A 119 4.02 -0.77 17.64
C GLY A 119 5.05 -1.36 16.66
N CYS A 120 4.67 -1.53 15.39
CA CYS A 120 5.57 -2.06 14.37
C CYS A 120 6.74 -1.10 14.08
N ARG A 121 7.95 -1.63 13.91
CA ARG A 121 9.16 -0.80 13.63
C ARG A 121 9.20 -0.19 12.23
N ALA A 122 8.51 -0.78 11.26
CA ALA A 122 8.57 -0.31 9.88
C ALA A 122 7.77 0.99 9.74
N ARG A 123 8.39 2.02 9.16
CA ARG A 123 7.74 3.32 8.99
C ARG A 123 6.89 3.31 7.72
N VAL A 124 5.60 3.63 7.86
CA VAL A 124 4.71 3.83 6.73
C VAL A 124 4.84 5.24 6.17
N GLU A 125 4.96 5.36 4.85
CA GLU A 125 4.86 6.65 4.17
C GLU A 125 3.42 6.90 3.72
N ARG A 126 2.64 7.62 4.53
CA ARG A 126 1.21 7.93 4.28
C ARG A 126 0.90 8.33 2.83
N TRP A 127 1.73 9.18 2.25
CA TRP A 127 1.50 9.68 0.90
C TRP A 127 1.58 8.58 -0.16
N LEU A 128 2.38 7.52 0.06
CA LEU A 128 2.44 6.35 -0.83
C LEU A 128 1.17 5.52 -0.75
N VAL A 129 0.59 5.37 0.44
CA VAL A 129 -0.70 4.68 0.62
C VAL A 129 -1.81 5.42 -0.12
N LEU A 130 -1.94 6.74 0.10
CA LEU A 130 -2.94 7.56 -0.60
C LEU A 130 -2.71 7.59 -2.11
N PHE A 131 -1.45 7.67 -2.54
CA PHE A 131 -1.10 7.60 -3.96
C PHE A 131 -1.50 6.26 -4.56
N ALA A 132 -1.22 5.14 -3.89
CA ALA A 132 -1.60 3.81 -4.35
C ALA A 132 -3.13 3.64 -4.43
N ILE A 133 -3.90 4.20 -3.49
CA ILE A 133 -5.37 4.23 -3.56
C ILE A 133 -5.82 4.96 -4.82
N LEU A 134 -5.30 6.16 -5.08
CA LEU A 134 -5.65 6.96 -6.25
C LEU A 134 -5.27 6.26 -7.56
N THR A 135 -4.16 5.52 -7.61
CA THR A 135 -3.71 4.85 -8.83
C THR A 135 -4.25 3.44 -8.99
N THR A 136 -4.98 2.91 -8.00
CA THR A 136 -5.58 1.56 -8.07
C THR A 136 -6.48 1.39 -9.30
N PRO A 137 -7.40 2.33 -9.64
CA PRO A 137 -8.26 2.19 -10.83
C PRO A 137 -7.52 2.16 -12.16
N LEU A 138 -6.28 2.68 -12.22
CA LEU A 138 -5.48 2.74 -13.44
C LEU A 138 -4.80 1.40 -13.77
N GLY A 139 -4.65 0.53 -12.77
CA GLY A 139 -3.85 -0.69 -12.86
C GLY A 139 -2.34 -0.46 -12.79
N VAL A 140 -1.59 -1.54 -12.62
CA VAL A 140 -0.14 -1.53 -12.33
C VAL A 140 0.66 -0.85 -13.46
N GLU A 141 0.35 -1.17 -14.72
CA GLU A 141 1.11 -0.68 -15.88
C GLU A 141 0.93 0.82 -16.09
N SER A 142 -0.31 1.30 -16.14
CA SER A 142 -0.63 2.72 -16.31
C SER A 142 -0.10 3.55 -15.15
N ALA A 143 -0.24 3.06 -13.91
CA ALA A 143 0.33 3.70 -12.73
C ALA A 143 1.86 3.78 -12.80
N THR A 144 2.52 2.70 -13.24
CA THR A 144 3.99 2.65 -13.39
C THR A 144 4.46 3.66 -14.43
N ARG A 145 3.87 3.66 -15.62
CA ARG A 145 4.17 4.63 -16.68
C ARG A 145 4.01 6.06 -16.17
N PHE A 146 2.93 6.35 -15.46
CA PHE A 146 2.68 7.66 -14.90
C PHE A 146 3.77 8.10 -13.89
N MET A 147 4.15 7.21 -12.98
CA MET A 147 5.21 7.47 -11.99
C MET A 147 6.56 7.75 -12.66
N GLU A 148 6.83 7.14 -13.80
CA GLU A 148 8.10 7.27 -14.55
C GLU A 148 8.13 8.51 -15.42
N THR A 149 7.07 8.78 -16.19
CA THR A 149 7.08 9.82 -17.24
C THR A 149 6.57 11.17 -16.76
N ARG A 150 5.63 11.21 -15.81
CA ARG A 150 4.99 12.47 -15.40
C ARG A 150 5.51 13.00 -14.08
N LEU A 151 5.69 12.12 -13.08
CA LEU A 151 6.19 12.53 -11.76
C LEU A 151 7.67 12.28 -11.57
N HIS A 152 8.28 11.38 -12.35
CA HIS A 152 9.66 10.93 -12.18
C HIS A 152 9.92 10.57 -10.71
N LEU A 153 9.07 9.70 -10.13
CA LEU A 153 9.24 9.23 -8.75
C LEU A 153 10.58 8.50 -8.62
N ARG A 154 11.21 8.54 -7.44
CA ARG A 154 12.44 7.79 -7.17
C ARG A 154 12.17 6.28 -7.25
N ALA A 155 13.18 5.50 -7.65
CA ALA A 155 13.07 4.03 -7.81
C ALA A 155 12.44 3.35 -6.60
N ARG A 156 12.87 3.69 -5.37
CA ARG A 156 12.29 3.18 -4.12
C ARG A 156 10.77 3.40 -4.02
N HIS A 157 10.27 4.59 -4.33
CA HIS A 157 8.84 4.90 -4.24
C HIS A 157 8.04 4.19 -5.33
N ARG A 158 8.60 4.09 -6.54
CA ARG A 158 7.98 3.33 -7.64
C ARG A 158 7.81 1.88 -7.26
N GLU A 159 8.85 1.27 -6.67
CA GLU A 159 8.83 -0.13 -6.29
C GLU A 159 7.77 -0.41 -5.20
N ILE A 160 7.63 0.46 -4.21
CA ILE A 160 6.61 0.30 -3.17
C ILE A 160 5.20 0.32 -3.77
N VAL A 161 4.87 1.32 -4.60
CA VAL A 161 3.54 1.43 -5.21
C VAL A 161 3.29 0.28 -6.20
N ARG A 162 4.29 -0.07 -7.01
CA ARG A 162 4.21 -1.19 -7.96
C ARG A 162 3.96 -2.51 -7.25
N ALA A 163 4.72 -2.81 -6.18
CA ALA A 163 4.52 -4.01 -5.37
C ALA A 163 3.14 -4.02 -4.72
N ALA A 164 2.68 -2.88 -4.20
CA ALA A 164 1.35 -2.75 -3.60
C ALA A 164 0.23 -3.05 -4.60
N LEU A 165 0.26 -2.42 -5.79
CA LEU A 165 -0.75 -2.64 -6.83
C LEU A 165 -0.69 -4.05 -7.40
N PHE A 166 0.51 -4.61 -7.61
CA PHE A 166 0.69 -5.96 -8.15
C PHE A 166 0.21 -7.04 -7.18
N ALA A 167 0.52 -6.91 -5.89
CA ALA A 167 0.12 -7.87 -4.88
C ALA A 167 -1.37 -7.78 -4.50
N LEU A 168 -2.02 -6.64 -4.76
CA LEU A 168 -3.37 -6.34 -4.28
C LEU A 168 -4.40 -7.44 -4.63
N PRO A 169 -4.54 -7.94 -5.88
CA PRO A 169 -5.53 -8.97 -6.17
C PRO A 169 -5.31 -10.26 -5.38
N ARG A 170 -4.05 -10.69 -5.23
CA ARG A 170 -3.69 -11.89 -4.47
C ARG A 170 -3.94 -11.68 -2.98
N LEU A 171 -3.53 -10.54 -2.42
CA LEU A 171 -3.79 -10.21 -1.02
C LEU A 171 -5.29 -10.20 -0.74
N CYS A 172 -6.08 -9.54 -1.59
CA CYS A 172 -7.53 -9.52 -1.47
C CYS A 172 -8.13 -10.93 -1.48
N ALA A 173 -7.69 -11.78 -2.40
CA ALA A 173 -8.17 -13.16 -2.50
C ALA A 173 -7.84 -14.02 -1.27
N VAL A 174 -6.67 -13.82 -0.64
CA VAL A 174 -6.25 -14.59 0.55
C VAL A 174 -6.89 -14.04 1.83
N LEU A 175 -6.96 -12.70 1.95
CA LEU A 175 -7.39 -12.02 3.17
C LEU A 175 -8.91 -12.04 3.41
N GLU A 176 -9.73 -12.40 2.42
CA GLU A 176 -11.20 -12.53 2.55
C GLU A 176 -11.70 -13.98 2.53
N GLN A 177 -10.82 -14.96 2.31
CA GLN A 177 -11.25 -16.36 2.35
C GLN A 177 -11.79 -16.72 3.73
N PRO A 178 -12.79 -17.60 3.90
CA PRO A 178 -13.22 -18.06 5.22
C PRO A 178 -12.04 -18.60 6.05
N TRP A 179 -12.03 -18.41 7.38
CA TRP A 179 -11.01 -19.03 8.22
C TRP A 179 -11.28 -20.54 8.32
N HIS A 180 -10.24 -21.35 8.52
CA HIS A 180 -10.42 -22.77 8.70
C HIS A 180 -11.33 -23.10 9.89
N GLY A 181 -12.49 -23.68 9.58
CA GLY A 181 -13.19 -24.59 10.46
C GLY A 181 -12.66 -26.03 10.32
N PRO A 182 -13.18 -26.98 11.11
CA PRO A 182 -12.71 -28.37 11.18
C PRO A 182 -12.70 -29.14 9.85
N ASP A 183 -13.40 -28.65 8.81
CA ASP A 183 -13.59 -29.35 7.53
C ASP A 183 -12.49 -29.08 6.49
N ARG A 184 -11.34 -28.51 6.88
CA ARG A 184 -10.21 -28.14 5.98
C ARG A 184 -10.58 -27.17 4.84
N MET A 185 -11.72 -26.49 4.91
CA MET A 185 -12.08 -25.38 4.02
C MET A 185 -11.73 -24.05 4.67
N GLY A 186 -10.96 -23.19 3.99
CA GLY A 186 -10.55 -21.86 4.47
C GLY A 186 -9.10 -21.52 4.15
N VAL A 187 -8.63 -20.36 4.62
CA VAL A 187 -7.24 -19.91 4.48
C VAL A 187 -6.39 -20.30 5.69
N ARG A 188 -5.19 -20.83 5.44
CA ARG A 188 -4.20 -21.15 6.47
C ARG A 188 -3.36 -19.96 6.90
N ALA A 189 -2.79 -20.02 8.09
CA ALA A 189 -1.85 -19.02 8.57
C ALA A 189 -0.58 -18.99 7.70
N SER A 190 -0.13 -20.15 7.20
CA SER A 190 0.94 -20.26 6.20
C SER A 190 0.60 -19.51 4.90
N GLU A 191 -0.63 -19.61 4.41
CA GLU A 191 -1.07 -18.91 3.20
C GLU A 191 -1.08 -17.39 3.38
N VAL A 192 -1.56 -16.90 4.52
CA VAL A 192 -1.48 -15.47 4.89
C VAL A 192 -0.01 -15.04 4.96
N TYR A 193 0.85 -15.82 5.62
CA TYR A 193 2.28 -15.53 5.72
C TYR A 193 2.91 -15.37 4.34
N TRP A 194 2.74 -16.33 3.43
CA TRP A 194 3.34 -16.27 2.10
C TRP A 194 2.73 -15.19 1.20
N ALA A 195 1.46 -14.84 1.39
CA ALA A 195 0.85 -13.74 0.67
C ALA A 195 1.41 -12.38 1.11
N CYS A 196 1.73 -12.21 2.40
CA CYS A 196 2.23 -10.96 2.96
C CYS A 196 3.77 -10.83 2.98
N ARG A 197 4.48 -11.95 2.89
CA ARG A 197 5.94 -12.01 2.98
C ARG A 197 6.61 -11.16 1.89
N ASP A 198 7.70 -10.50 2.25
CA ASP A 198 8.56 -9.69 1.37
C ASP A 198 7.85 -8.50 0.70
N LEU A 199 6.64 -8.15 1.16
CA LEU A 199 5.91 -6.97 0.70
C LEU A 199 6.19 -5.74 1.58
N PRO A 200 6.18 -4.53 0.99
CA PRO A 200 6.20 -3.29 1.77
C PRO A 200 4.91 -3.16 2.58
N VAL A 201 4.98 -2.51 3.74
CA VAL A 201 3.81 -2.33 4.61
C VAL A 201 2.66 -1.61 3.90
N GLU A 202 2.98 -0.68 3.01
CA GLU A 202 2.00 0.03 2.18
C GLU A 202 1.12 -0.92 1.35
N ALA A 203 1.65 -2.06 0.90
CA ALA A 203 0.88 -3.07 0.18
C ALA A 203 -0.16 -3.74 1.09
N LEU A 204 0.24 -4.05 2.33
CA LEU A 204 -0.65 -4.68 3.31
C LEU A 204 -1.76 -3.71 3.73
N LEU A 205 -1.41 -2.44 3.98
CA LEU A 205 -2.39 -1.41 4.33
C LEU A 205 -3.33 -1.12 3.16
N LEU A 206 -2.83 -1.08 1.93
CA LEU A 206 -3.68 -0.93 0.74
C LEU A 206 -4.72 -2.06 0.68
N ALA A 207 -4.33 -3.32 0.91
CA ALA A 207 -5.26 -4.44 0.90
C ALA A 207 -6.33 -4.33 2.01
N VAL A 208 -5.94 -3.96 3.24
CA VAL A 208 -6.88 -3.70 4.34
C VAL A 208 -7.85 -2.56 4.00
N ILE A 209 -7.35 -1.48 3.40
CA ILE A 209 -8.16 -0.33 3.00
C ILE A 209 -9.11 -0.68 1.85
N VAL A 210 -8.66 -1.45 0.87
CA VAL A 210 -9.50 -1.84 -0.27
C VAL A 210 -10.64 -2.74 0.20
N GLN A 211 -10.32 -3.77 0.99
CA GLN A 211 -11.31 -4.71 1.50
C GLN A 211 -12.28 -4.06 2.50
N GLY A 212 -11.77 -3.32 3.47
CA GLY A 212 -12.60 -2.71 4.52
C GLY A 212 -13.25 -3.68 5.49
N SER A 213 -12.85 -4.95 5.49
CA SER A 213 -13.34 -5.94 6.43
C SER A 213 -12.46 -5.97 7.69
N GLU A 214 -13.08 -6.35 8.81
CA GLU A 214 -12.35 -6.66 10.04
C GLU A 214 -11.46 -7.89 9.87
N GLN A 215 -11.91 -8.87 9.10
CA GLN A 215 -11.16 -10.10 8.81
C GLN A 215 -9.81 -9.84 8.15
N ALA A 216 -9.77 -9.01 7.10
CA ALA A 216 -8.52 -8.65 6.43
C ALA A 216 -7.57 -7.91 7.39
N ARG A 217 -8.13 -7.02 8.23
CA ARG A 217 -7.37 -6.28 9.25
C ARG A 217 -6.76 -7.21 10.29
N GLU A 218 -7.52 -8.15 10.84
CA GLU A 218 -7.07 -9.13 11.83
C GLU A 218 -5.96 -10.03 11.29
N ARG A 219 -6.09 -10.48 10.04
CA ARG A 219 -5.09 -11.33 9.38
C ARG A 219 -3.77 -10.61 9.13
N VAL A 220 -3.84 -9.37 8.67
CA VAL A 220 -2.64 -8.53 8.56
C VAL A 220 -2.04 -8.25 9.94
N ALA A 221 -2.86 -8.07 10.98
CA ALA A 221 -2.38 -7.94 12.36
C ALA A 221 -1.64 -9.19 12.84
N LEU A 222 -2.21 -10.38 12.60
CA LEU A 222 -1.62 -11.67 12.94
C LEU A 222 -0.27 -11.84 12.23
N TYR A 223 -0.21 -11.54 10.93
CA TYR A 223 1.05 -11.56 10.19
C TYR A 223 2.10 -10.61 10.78
N LEU A 224 1.71 -9.36 11.05
CA LEU A 224 2.61 -8.31 11.52
C LEU A 224 3.10 -8.51 12.95
N ARG A 225 2.32 -9.16 13.83
CA ARG A 225 2.69 -9.40 15.23
C ARG A 225 3.38 -10.74 15.46
N GLU A 226 2.96 -11.77 14.72
CA GLU A 226 3.31 -13.15 15.03
C GLU A 226 3.97 -13.85 13.84
N LEU A 227 3.24 -14.07 12.74
CA LEU A 227 3.68 -14.99 11.67
C LEU A 227 5.02 -14.60 11.04
N ARG A 228 5.25 -13.29 10.81
CA ARG A 228 6.51 -12.80 10.22
C ARG A 228 7.75 -13.12 11.06
N HIS A 229 7.57 -13.40 12.35
CA HIS A 229 8.63 -13.70 13.31
C HIS A 229 8.83 -15.21 13.51
N THR A 230 7.90 -16.04 13.01
CA THR A 230 8.00 -17.50 13.08
C THR A 230 9.14 -18.00 12.19
N ARG A 231 9.98 -18.87 12.74
CA ARG A 231 11.03 -19.60 12.02
C ARG A 231 10.96 -21.08 12.40
N PRO A 232 11.43 -21.99 11.54
CA PRO A 232 11.77 -23.34 11.96
C PRO A 232 12.74 -23.30 13.15
N ARG A 233 12.55 -24.19 14.12
CA ARG A 233 13.53 -24.37 15.21
C ARG A 233 14.68 -25.25 14.73
N LEU A 234 14.40 -26.13 13.75
CA LEU A 234 15.44 -26.80 12.98
C LEU A 234 16.11 -25.85 11.98
N ASN A 235 17.39 -26.10 11.68
CA ASN A 235 18.13 -25.39 10.66
C ASN A 235 18.72 -26.40 9.67
N GLY A 236 19.47 -25.92 8.66
CA GLY A 236 20.04 -26.80 7.65
C GLY A 236 20.97 -27.86 8.21
N ASP A 237 21.77 -27.50 9.22
CA ASP A 237 22.73 -28.42 9.84
C ASP A 237 22.04 -29.55 10.61
N HIS A 238 20.93 -29.24 11.29
CA HIS A 238 20.10 -30.27 11.93
C HIS A 238 19.56 -31.27 10.91
N LEU A 239 19.07 -30.81 9.75
CA LEU A 239 18.58 -31.72 8.70
C LEU A 239 19.71 -32.54 8.09
N ILE A 240 20.89 -31.95 7.86
CA ILE A 240 22.06 -32.69 7.35
C ILE A 240 22.48 -33.78 8.35
N ALA A 241 22.45 -33.48 9.65
CA ALA A 241 22.74 -34.46 10.70
C ALA A 241 21.71 -35.60 10.78
N LEU A 242 20.45 -35.34 10.39
CA LEU A 242 19.40 -36.37 10.27
C LEU A 242 19.57 -37.26 9.02
N GLY A 243 20.48 -36.92 8.10
CA GLY A 243 20.78 -37.71 6.90
C GLY A 243 20.33 -37.08 5.59
N TYR A 244 19.83 -35.84 5.59
CA TYR A 244 19.51 -35.14 4.34
C TYR A 244 20.79 -34.77 3.56
N PRO A 245 20.83 -34.99 2.24
CA PRO A 245 21.94 -34.53 1.42
C PRO A 245 21.98 -33.00 1.38
N ARG A 246 23.19 -32.44 1.40
CA ARG A 246 23.38 -30.99 1.20
C ARG A 246 22.84 -30.58 -0.17
N GLY A 247 21.89 -29.66 -0.20
CA GLY A 247 21.31 -29.18 -1.45
C GLY A 247 19.91 -28.55 -1.30
N PRO A 248 19.21 -28.29 -2.42
CA PRO A 248 17.90 -27.62 -2.44
C PRO A 248 16.83 -28.30 -1.59
N LEU A 249 16.93 -29.62 -1.42
CA LEU A 249 16.00 -30.42 -0.62
C LEU A 249 15.92 -29.96 0.83
N VAL A 250 17.04 -29.58 1.44
CA VAL A 250 17.09 -29.03 2.81
C VAL A 250 16.20 -27.78 2.90
N GLY A 251 16.30 -26.88 1.91
CA GLY A 251 15.47 -25.67 1.85
C GLY A 251 13.98 -25.99 1.66
N THR A 252 13.66 -26.99 0.86
CA THR A 252 12.28 -27.47 0.68
C THR A 252 11.70 -27.98 1.99
N VAL A 253 12.42 -28.83 2.72
CA VAL A 253 11.95 -29.40 4.00
C VAL A 253 11.85 -28.32 5.08
N LEU A 254 12.79 -27.38 5.15
CA LEU A 254 12.67 -26.23 6.06
C LEU A 254 11.45 -25.36 5.75
N ARG A 255 11.04 -25.26 4.49
CA ARG A 255 9.81 -24.58 4.08
C ARG A 255 8.58 -25.37 4.53
N GLU A 256 8.55 -26.68 4.28
CA GLU A 256 7.45 -27.56 4.73
C GLU A 256 7.29 -27.49 6.27
N ILE A 257 8.39 -27.51 7.01
CA ILE A 257 8.40 -27.32 8.47
C ILE A 257 7.83 -25.94 8.82
N LEU A 258 8.28 -24.87 8.16
CA LEU A 258 7.77 -23.53 8.43
C LEU A 258 6.25 -23.44 8.22
N ASP A 259 5.73 -24.03 7.15
CA ASP A 259 4.30 -24.02 6.84
C ASP A 259 3.50 -24.70 7.95
N ARG A 260 3.89 -25.91 8.33
CA ARG A 260 3.24 -26.66 9.41
C ARG A 260 3.37 -25.97 10.77
N ARG A 261 4.48 -25.27 11.03
CA ARG A 261 4.64 -24.44 12.24
C ARG A 261 3.70 -23.25 12.25
N LEU A 262 3.58 -22.55 11.12
CA LEU A 262 2.65 -21.43 10.98
C LEU A 262 1.21 -21.88 11.20
N ASP A 263 0.89 -23.10 10.77
CA ASP A 263 -0.44 -23.71 10.88
C ASP A 263 -0.69 -24.41 12.23
N GLY A 264 0.26 -24.32 13.17
CA GLY A 264 0.11 -24.85 14.53
C GLY A 264 0.28 -26.37 14.67
N GLU A 265 0.71 -27.07 13.62
CA GLU A 265 0.85 -28.53 13.60
C GLU A 265 2.13 -29.04 14.29
N LEU A 266 3.16 -28.18 14.40
CA LEU A 266 4.47 -28.54 14.97
C LEU A 266 4.79 -27.70 16.22
N PRO A 267 4.25 -28.08 17.40
CA PRO A 267 4.35 -27.26 18.61
C PRO A 267 5.74 -27.29 19.26
N SER A 268 6.55 -28.32 19.04
CA SER A 268 7.86 -28.52 19.71
C SER A 268 9.02 -28.84 18.74
N VAL A 269 10.27 -28.84 19.24
CA VAL A 269 11.45 -29.23 18.44
C VAL A 269 11.40 -30.72 18.09
N GLU A 270 10.89 -31.53 19.02
CA GLU A 270 10.70 -32.97 18.85
C GLU A 270 9.70 -33.25 17.73
N ALA A 271 8.59 -32.50 17.67
CA ALA A 271 7.62 -32.61 16.58
C ALA A 271 8.23 -32.27 15.21
N GLU A 272 9.02 -31.19 15.12
CA GLU A 272 9.75 -30.87 13.87
C GLU A 272 10.75 -31.97 13.49
N THR A 273 11.45 -32.54 14.48
CA THR A 273 12.45 -33.59 14.27
C THR A 273 11.80 -34.87 13.78
N GLU A 274 10.67 -35.27 14.37
CA GLU A 274 9.96 -36.47 13.96
C GLU A 274 9.39 -36.31 12.55
N TYR A 275 8.76 -35.16 12.26
CA TYR A 275 8.31 -34.85 10.91
C TYR A 275 9.46 -34.91 9.88
N ALA A 276 10.63 -34.34 10.19
CA ALA A 276 11.79 -34.42 9.32
C ALA A 276 12.29 -35.86 9.10
N ARG A 277 12.23 -36.73 10.12
CA ARG A 277 12.60 -38.15 9.96
C ARG A 277 11.61 -38.90 9.09
N GLU A 278 10.32 -38.73 9.32
CA GLU A 278 9.26 -39.35 8.49
C GLU A 278 9.40 -38.91 7.04
N ARG A 279 9.58 -37.61 6.83
CA ARG A 279 9.76 -37.04 5.49
C ARG A 279 11.02 -37.55 4.80
N LEU A 280 12.12 -37.74 5.51
CA LEU A 280 13.33 -38.35 4.95
C LEU A 280 13.09 -39.80 4.53
N LYS A 281 12.35 -40.59 5.33
CA LYS A 281 11.99 -41.97 4.98
C LYS A 281 11.17 -42.02 3.70
N GLU A 282 10.18 -41.12 3.54
CA GLU A 282 9.38 -41.02 2.31
C GLU A 282 10.23 -40.70 1.07
N LEU A 283 11.27 -39.88 1.23
CA LEU A 283 12.16 -39.47 0.14
C LEU A 283 13.18 -40.55 -0.24
N VAL A 284 13.53 -41.44 0.70
CA VAL A 284 14.50 -42.53 0.52
C VAL A 284 13.80 -43.86 0.17
N ALA A 285 12.51 -44.01 0.50
CA ALA A 285 11.73 -45.16 0.07
C ALA A 285 11.68 -45.21 -1.47
N PRO A 286 12.02 -46.35 -2.10
CA PRO A 286 11.95 -46.45 -3.55
C PRO A 286 10.50 -46.22 -3.98
N ALA A 287 10.32 -45.48 -5.08
CA ALA A 287 9.05 -45.41 -5.79
C ALA A 287 8.56 -46.84 -6.03
N SER A 288 7.67 -47.30 -5.18
CA SER A 288 7.21 -48.67 -5.14
C SER A 288 6.01 -48.76 -6.07
N GLY A 289 6.25 -49.24 -7.29
CA GLY A 289 5.21 -49.66 -8.25
C GLY A 289 4.70 -48.58 -9.18
#